data_AF-A0A969S604-F1
#
_entry.id   AF-A0A969S604-F1
#
_cell.length_a   1.000
_cell.length_b   1.000
_cell.length_c   1.000
_cell.angle_alpha   90.00
_cell.angle_beta   90.00
_cell.angle_gamma   90.00
#
_symmetry.space_group_name_H-M   'P 1'
#
loop_
_entity.id
_entity.type
_entity.pdbx_description
1 polymer ?
#
loop_
_entity_poly.entity_id
_entity_poly.type
_entity_poly.pdbx_seq_one_letter_code
_entity_poly.pdbx_strand_id
1 'polypeptide(L)'
;MLKLLSPTHPKPDLPLLLFFSGMDGSGLLAQHQVEALQDDFDLRCLVLPTSDRSTWETIVRQTRRLIDQLQTERQRSAPSTQIQPNSVRSPKAIYLCGESFGACIALQIALQIAVAEATLCTPLRLGTVHRLIL
;
A
#
# COMPACT_ATOMS: atom_id res chain seq x y z
N MET A 1 -0.91 -8.40 15.81
CA MET A 1 -1.63 -8.79 14.59
C MET A 1 -1.40 -7.71 13.54
N LEU A 2 -1.16 -8.11 12.29
CA LEU A 2 -1.02 -7.19 11.16
C LEU A 2 -2.29 -6.34 11.00
N LYS A 3 -2.10 -5.07 10.62
CA LYS A 3 -3.19 -4.12 10.38
C LYS A 3 -2.79 -3.10 9.31
N LEU A 4 -3.80 -2.59 8.61
CA LEU A 4 -3.68 -1.42 7.75
C LEU A 4 -4.14 -0.19 8.55
N LEU A 5 -3.25 0.76 8.75
CA LEU A 5 -3.57 2.05 9.37
C LEU A 5 -3.90 3.09 8.31
N SER A 6 -4.80 4.01 8.64
CA SER A 6 -5.08 5.20 7.83
C SER A 6 -4.41 6.39 8.49
N PRO A 7 -3.27 6.90 7.95
CA PRO A 7 -2.60 8.06 8.54
C PRO A 7 -3.43 9.35 8.37
N THR A 8 -4.34 9.36 7.39
CA THR A 8 -5.26 10.47 7.11
C THR A 8 -6.70 9.98 7.11
N HIS A 9 -7.67 10.89 6.94
CA HIS A 9 -9.06 10.47 6.73
C HIS A 9 -9.17 9.60 5.47
N PRO A 10 -9.92 8.48 5.50
CA PRO A 10 -10.18 7.67 4.31
C PRO A 10 -10.78 8.49 3.15
N LYS A 11 -10.25 8.30 1.94
CA LYS A 11 -10.68 8.97 0.71
C LYS A 11 -11.05 7.92 -0.37
N PRO A 12 -12.18 7.20 -0.24
CA PRO A 12 -12.52 6.06 -1.11
C PRO A 12 -12.63 6.41 -2.61
N ASP A 13 -12.77 7.71 -2.93
CA ASP A 13 -12.85 8.25 -4.29
C ASP A 13 -11.49 8.50 -4.96
N LEU A 14 -10.38 8.36 -4.23
CA LEU A 14 -9.02 8.53 -4.76
C LEU A 14 -8.35 7.16 -4.98
N PRO A 15 -7.35 7.03 -5.86
CA PRO A 15 -6.58 5.78 -5.97
C PRO A 15 -6.01 5.33 -4.62
N LEU A 16 -5.93 4.02 -4.39
CA LEU A 16 -5.39 3.44 -3.16
C LEU A 16 -3.86 3.39 -3.24
N LEU A 17 -3.16 3.96 -2.25
CA LEU A 17 -1.73 3.73 -2.06
C LEU A 17 -1.49 2.93 -0.77
N LEU A 18 -0.92 1.74 -0.93
CA LEU A 18 -0.53 0.85 0.16
C LEU A 18 0.96 1.01 0.44
N PHE A 19 1.29 1.57 1.60
CA PHE A 19 2.65 1.66 2.10
C PHE A 19 2.99 0.44 2.97
N PHE A 20 4.10 -0.24 2.69
CA PHE A 20 4.59 -1.40 3.42
C PHE A 20 5.85 -1.03 4.20
N SER A 21 5.70 -0.88 5.50
CA SER A 21 6.80 -0.50 6.40
C SER A 21 7.84 -1.62 6.53
N GLY A 22 9.08 -1.24 6.86
CA GLY A 22 10.14 -2.17 7.23
C GLY A 22 9.88 -2.94 8.53
N MET A 23 10.83 -3.81 8.91
CA MET A 23 10.74 -4.63 10.15
C MET A 23 10.76 -3.81 11.44
N ASP A 24 11.25 -2.58 11.40
CA ASP A 24 11.21 -1.65 12.53
C ASP A 24 9.78 -1.20 12.85
N GLY A 25 8.83 -1.41 11.92
CA GLY A 25 7.42 -1.11 12.09
C GLY A 25 7.13 0.39 12.27
N SER A 26 8.14 1.24 12.04
CA SER A 26 8.13 2.64 12.44
C SER A 26 7.26 3.48 11.50
N GLY A 27 7.22 3.12 10.22
CA GLY A 27 6.52 3.89 9.19
C GLY A 27 7.03 5.33 9.06
N LEU A 28 8.20 5.66 9.63
CA LEU A 28 8.73 7.03 9.71
C LEU A 28 9.05 7.59 8.31
N LEU A 29 9.54 6.75 7.40
CA LEU A 29 9.73 7.10 5.99
C LEU A 29 8.40 7.35 5.27
N ALA A 30 7.35 6.61 5.64
CA ALA A 30 5.99 6.88 5.17
C ALA A 30 5.56 8.27 5.59
N GLN A 31 5.79 8.67 6.86
CA GLN A 31 5.33 9.96 7.39
C GLN A 31 5.85 11.16 6.60
N HIS A 32 7.12 11.15 6.18
CA HIS A 32 7.70 12.23 5.38
C HIS A 32 7.09 12.31 3.97
N GLN A 33 6.60 11.18 3.44
CA GLN A 33 5.97 11.12 2.11
C GLN A 33 4.44 11.31 2.16
N VAL A 34 3.81 10.98 3.30
CA VAL A 34 2.37 11.11 3.53
C VAL A 34 1.91 12.53 3.27
N GLU A 35 2.67 13.53 3.70
CA GLU A 35 2.28 14.94 3.55
C GLU A 35 2.15 15.36 2.07
N ALA A 36 3.00 14.82 1.19
CA ALA A 36 2.98 15.09 -0.24
C ALA A 36 1.97 14.22 -1.02
N LEU A 37 1.58 13.06 -0.48
CA LEU A 37 0.75 12.06 -1.18
C LEU A 37 -0.70 12.02 -0.71
N GLN A 38 -1.00 12.57 0.47
CA GLN A 38 -2.32 12.48 1.09
C GLN A 38 -3.45 13.08 0.27
N ASP A 39 -3.18 14.07 -0.58
CA ASP A 39 -4.20 14.74 -1.37
C ASP A 39 -4.54 14.03 -2.67
N ASP A 40 -3.61 13.22 -3.19
CA ASP A 40 -3.80 12.44 -4.43
C ASP A 40 -4.25 11.00 -4.17
N PHE A 41 -4.07 10.48 -2.95
CA PHE A 41 -4.29 9.06 -2.63
C PHE A 41 -5.12 8.84 -1.36
N ASP A 42 -5.85 7.74 -1.35
CA ASP A 42 -6.29 7.11 -0.12
C ASP A 42 -5.12 6.30 0.46
N LEU A 43 -4.47 6.81 1.48
CA LEU A 43 -3.26 6.21 2.03
C LEU A 43 -3.60 5.14 3.07
N ARG A 44 -2.99 3.96 2.94
CA ARG A 44 -2.98 2.94 4.00
C ARG A 44 -1.57 2.41 4.24
N CYS A 45 -1.22 2.24 5.50
CA CYS A 45 0.09 1.74 5.91
C CYS A 45 -0.05 0.36 6.56
N LEU A 46 0.62 -0.64 6.00
CA LEU A 46 0.79 -1.93 6.66
C LEU A 46 1.79 -1.79 7.80
N VAL A 47 1.34 -2.17 8.99
CA VAL A 47 2.18 -2.22 10.19
C VAL A 47 2.43 -3.67 10.56
N LEU A 48 3.71 -4.06 10.55
CA LEU A 48 4.17 -5.31 11.12
C LEU A 48 4.56 -5.06 12.58
N PRO A 49 3.88 -5.71 13.55
CA PRO A 49 4.28 -5.62 14.95
C PRO A 49 5.71 -6.16 15.14
N THR A 50 6.52 -5.48 15.94
CA THR A 50 7.90 -5.94 16.26
C THR A 50 7.93 -7.27 17.01
N SER A 51 6.83 -7.63 17.68
CA SER A 51 6.62 -8.92 18.34
C SER A 51 6.10 -10.01 17.40
N ASP A 52 5.78 -9.69 16.14
CA ASP A 52 5.29 -10.68 15.20
C ASP A 52 6.41 -11.66 14.82
N ARG A 53 6.11 -12.96 14.91
CA ARG A 53 7.02 -14.07 14.59
C ARG A 53 6.39 -15.01 13.56
N SER A 54 5.37 -14.52 12.85
CA SER A 54 4.70 -15.28 11.80
C SER A 54 5.67 -15.62 10.68
N THR A 55 5.46 -16.78 10.04
CA THR A 55 6.21 -17.13 8.84
C THR A 55 5.92 -16.17 7.70
N TRP A 56 6.82 -16.13 6.72
CA TRP A 56 6.66 -15.32 5.50
C TRP A 56 5.30 -15.56 4.83
N GLU A 57 4.91 -16.82 4.64
CA GLU A 57 3.65 -17.20 3.99
C GLU A 57 2.45 -16.70 4.79
N THR A 58 2.57 -16.66 6.11
CA THR A 58 1.52 -16.18 7.00
C THR A 58 1.38 -14.66 6.90
N ILE A 59 2.49 -13.93 6.89
CA ILE A 59 2.52 -12.47 6.71
C ILE A 59 1.88 -12.09 5.37
N VAL A 60 2.31 -12.73 4.28
CA VAL A 60 1.79 -12.46 2.93
C VAL A 60 0.30 -12.79 2.84
N ARG A 61 -0.13 -13.94 3.37
CA ARG A 61 -1.54 -14.36 3.37
C ARG A 61 -2.43 -13.40 4.17
N GLN A 62 -1.98 -12.97 5.36
CA GLN A 62 -2.72 -12.01 6.17
C GLN A 62 -2.78 -10.64 5.51
N THR A 63 -1.67 -10.18 4.93
CA THR A 63 -1.60 -8.93 4.18
C THR A 63 -2.58 -8.92 3.01
N ARG A 64 -2.61 -10.00 2.21
CA ARG A 64 -3.58 -10.16 1.12
C ARG A 64 -5.02 -10.06 1.62
N ARG A 65 -5.35 -10.77 2.71
CA ARG A 65 -6.70 -10.74 3.30
C ARG A 65 -7.11 -9.32 3.71
N LEU A 66 -6.20 -8.56 4.31
CA LEU A 66 -6.46 -7.16 4.70
C LEU A 66 -6.73 -6.28 3.47
N ILE A 67 -6.00 -6.50 2.37
CA ILE A 67 -6.21 -5.76 1.11
C ILE A 67 -7.57 -6.13 0.50
N ASP A 68 -7.91 -7.42 0.43
CA ASP A 68 -9.20 -7.89 -0.10
C ASP A 68 -10.39 -7.30 0.70
N GLN A 69 -10.26 -7.27 2.03
CA GLN A 69 -11.25 -6.66 2.93
C GLN A 69 -11.40 -5.17 2.66
N LEU A 70 -10.28 -4.44 2.61
CA LEU A 70 -10.29 -3.00 2.33
C LEU A 70 -10.90 -2.69 0.96
N GLN A 71 -10.57 -3.45 -0.08
CA GLN A 71 -11.17 -3.26 -1.40
C GLN A 71 -12.69 -3.47 -1.37
N THR A 72 -13.15 -4.49 -0.65
CA THR A 72 -14.58 -4.77 -0.48
C THR A 72 -15.30 -3.63 0.24
N GLU A 73 -14.71 -3.10 1.32
CA GLU A 73 -15.24 -1.94 2.06
C GLU A 73 -15.33 -0.72 1.15
N ARG A 74 -14.28 -0.43 0.39
CA ARG A 74 -14.23 0.71 -0.53
C ARG A 74 -15.23 0.61 -1.65
N GLN A 75 -15.47 -0.58 -2.21
CA GLN A 75 -16.49 -0.78 -3.24
C GLN A 75 -17.91 -0.49 -2.73
N ARG A 76 -18.18 -0.68 -1.44
CA ARG A 76 -19.47 -0.34 -0.83
C ARG A 76 -19.62 1.15 -0.55
N SER A 77 -18.52 1.84 -0.28
CA SER A 77 -18.51 3.26 0.08
C SER A 77 -18.33 4.20 -1.11
N ALA A 78 -17.77 3.72 -2.23
CA ALA A 78 -17.57 4.53 -3.42
C ALA A 78 -18.92 4.83 -4.09
N PRO A 79 -19.24 6.10 -4.40
CA PRO A 79 -20.37 6.43 -5.25
C PRO A 79 -20.18 5.79 -6.63
N SER A 80 -21.28 5.40 -7.26
CA SER A 80 -21.34 4.90 -8.65
C SER A 80 -21.00 6.02 -9.65
N THR A 81 -19.83 6.64 -9.53
CA THR A 81 -19.40 7.69 -10.45
C THR A 81 -18.95 7.01 -11.74
N GLN A 82 -19.57 7.37 -12.86
CA GLN A 82 -19.11 6.99 -14.19
C GLN A 82 -17.67 7.50 -14.37
N ILE A 83 -16.71 6.59 -14.41
CA ILE A 83 -15.31 6.93 -14.64
C ILE A 83 -14.88 6.27 -15.94
N GLN A 84 -14.26 7.09 -16.79
CA GLN A 84 -13.73 6.68 -18.06
C GLN A 84 -12.74 5.52 -17.85
N PRO A 85 -12.91 4.39 -18.55
CA PRO A 85 -12.18 3.14 -18.26
C PRO A 85 -10.66 3.21 -18.48
N ASN A 86 -10.11 4.35 -18.91
CA ASN A 86 -8.74 4.47 -19.39
C ASN A 86 -7.93 5.59 -18.70
N SER A 87 -8.43 6.18 -17.61
CA SER A 87 -7.65 7.17 -16.84
C SER A 87 -6.70 6.48 -15.86
N VAL A 88 -5.41 6.81 -15.94
CA VAL A 88 -4.33 6.33 -15.04
C VAL A 88 -4.66 6.57 -13.56
N ARG A 89 -5.58 7.50 -13.26
CA ARG A 89 -6.05 7.82 -11.90
C ARG A 89 -7.47 7.31 -11.65
N SER A 90 -7.75 6.05 -11.99
CA SER A 90 -9.02 5.43 -11.58
C SER A 90 -9.03 5.24 -10.05
N PRO A 91 -10.14 5.48 -9.33
CA PRO A 91 -10.24 5.21 -7.89
C PRO A 91 -10.07 3.74 -7.53
N LYS A 92 -10.17 2.86 -8.53
CA LYS A 92 -9.94 1.41 -8.42
C LYS A 92 -8.45 1.03 -8.52
N ALA A 93 -7.59 1.96 -8.95
CA ALA A 93 -6.16 1.70 -9.09
C ALA A 93 -5.50 1.52 -7.72
N ILE A 94 -4.60 0.53 -7.64
CA ILE A 94 -3.81 0.22 -6.46
C ILE A 94 -2.34 0.48 -6.74
N TYR A 95 -1.73 1.28 -5.90
CA TYR A 95 -0.31 1.60 -5.90
C TYR A 95 0.31 0.94 -4.69
N LEU A 96 1.47 0.31 -4.86
CA LEU A 96 2.24 -0.26 -3.75
C LEU A 96 3.53 0.55 -3.56
N CYS A 97 3.84 0.90 -2.33
CA CYS A 97 5.13 1.48 -1.95
C CYS A 97 5.70 0.67 -0.80
N GLY A 98 6.89 0.13 -0.93
CA GLY A 98 7.48 -0.67 0.15
C GLY A 98 8.90 -0.27 0.49
N GLU A 99 9.22 -0.34 1.77
CA GLU A 99 10.55 -0.05 2.31
C GLU A 99 11.19 -1.33 2.86
N SER A 100 12.44 -1.62 2.48
CA SER A 100 13.22 -2.71 3.08
C SER A 100 12.44 -4.06 3.03
N PHE A 101 12.18 -4.69 4.18
CA PHE A 101 11.35 -5.90 4.28
C PHE A 101 9.93 -5.69 3.74
N GLY A 102 9.35 -4.52 3.94
CA GLY A 102 8.06 -4.14 3.38
C GLY A 102 8.07 -4.10 1.85
N ALA A 103 9.20 -3.74 1.22
CA ALA A 103 9.37 -3.81 -0.23
C ALA A 103 9.22 -5.25 -0.76
N CYS A 104 9.78 -6.24 -0.04
CA CYS A 104 9.62 -7.65 -0.39
C CYS A 104 8.14 -8.08 -0.29
N ILE A 105 7.42 -7.64 0.75
CA ILE A 105 6.00 -7.94 0.90
C ILE A 105 5.20 -7.30 -0.24
N ALA A 106 5.46 -6.02 -0.53
CA ALA A 106 4.82 -5.29 -1.62
C ALA A 106 5.00 -6.02 -2.96
N LEU A 107 6.21 -6.47 -3.27
CA LEU A 107 6.48 -7.24 -4.48
C LEU A 107 5.71 -8.57 -4.52
N GLN A 108 5.71 -9.33 -3.43
CA GLN A 108 5.00 -10.60 -3.36
C GLN A 108 3.48 -10.43 -3.49
N ILE A 109 2.94 -9.31 -3.03
CA ILE A 109 1.53 -8.93 -3.21
C ILE A 109 1.27 -8.50 -4.65
N ALA A 110 2.16 -7.74 -5.27
CA ALA A 110 2.02 -7.30 -6.66
C ALA A 110 1.89 -8.46 -7.64
N LEU A 111 2.51 -9.61 -7.34
CA LEU A 111 2.38 -10.84 -8.13
C LEU A 111 1.02 -11.55 -7.98
N GLN A 112 0.17 -11.09 -7.07
CA GLN A 112 -1.07 -11.76 -6.67
C GLN A 112 -2.34 -10.96 -6.94
N ILE A 113 -2.22 -9.66 -7.20
CA ILE A 113 -3.34 -8.73 -7.42
C ILE A 113 -3.01 -7.78 -8.59
N ALA A 114 -4.03 -7.18 -9.18
CA ALA A 114 -3.83 -6.12 -10.17
C ALA A 114 -3.33 -4.85 -9.49
N VAL A 115 -2.13 -4.41 -9.86
CA VAL A 115 -1.49 -3.16 -9.39
C VAL A 115 -1.29 -2.21 -10.56
N ALA A 116 -1.45 -0.91 -10.33
CA ALA A 116 -1.21 0.11 -11.33
C ALA A 116 0.28 0.51 -11.38
N GLU A 117 0.94 0.56 -10.22
CA GLU A 117 2.37 0.84 -10.11
C GLU A 117 2.91 0.29 -8.76
N ALA A 118 4.16 -0.17 -8.75
CA ALA A 118 4.86 -0.59 -7.54
C ALA A 118 6.20 0.16 -7.41
N THR A 119 6.37 0.91 -6.33
CA THR A 119 7.63 1.61 -6.02
C THR A 119 8.32 0.92 -4.86
N LEU A 120 9.61 0.61 -5.01
CA LEU A 120 10.41 -0.08 -4.01
C LEU A 120 11.53 0.86 -3.52
N CYS A 121 11.53 1.13 -2.22
CA CYS A 121 12.58 1.90 -1.53
C CYS A 121 13.54 0.92 -0.85
N THR A 122 14.75 0.78 -1.38
CA THR A 122 15.79 -0.06 -0.77
C THR A 122 16.57 0.74 0.29
N PRO A 123 16.85 0.16 1.46
CA PRO A 123 17.68 0.82 2.46
C PRO A 123 19.16 0.57 2.11
N LEU A 124 19.69 1.21 1.06
CA LEU A 124 21.15 1.23 0.87
C LEU A 124 21.72 2.44 0.11
N ARG A 125 20.89 3.38 -0.35
CA ARG A 125 21.31 4.76 -0.62
C ARG A 125 20.12 5.69 -0.39
N LEU A 126 20.23 6.62 0.56
CA LEU A 126 19.42 7.83 0.53
C LEU A 126 19.59 8.46 -0.87
N GLY A 127 18.61 8.33 -1.75
CA GLY A 127 18.61 9.03 -3.04
C GLY A 127 18.12 8.27 -4.28
N THR A 128 17.96 6.94 -4.27
CA THR A 128 17.50 6.20 -5.47
C THR A 128 16.14 5.55 -5.27
N VAL A 129 15.10 6.15 -5.86
CA VAL A 129 13.78 5.53 -6.00
C VAL A 129 13.79 4.66 -7.25
N HIS A 130 13.67 3.34 -7.09
CA HIS A 130 13.49 2.43 -8.22
C HIS A 130 12.00 2.27 -8.50
N ARG A 131 11.53 2.87 -9.60
CA ARG A 131 10.17 2.67 -10.12
C ARG A 131 10.11 1.32 -10.82
N LEU A 132 9.24 0.43 -10.34
CA LEU A 132 8.93 -0.83 -11.01
C LEU A 132 7.52 -0.69 -11.62
N ILE A 133 7.46 -0.59 -12.95
CA ILE A 133 6.19 -0.72 -13.66
C ILE A 133 5.99 -2.22 -13.84
N LEU A 134 5.05 -2.80 -13.09
CA LEU A 134 4.64 -4.20 -13.20
C LEU A 134 3.44 -4.33 -14.13
#